data_AF-A0A959CBA0-F1
#
_entry.id   AF-A0A959CBA0-F1
#
_cell.length_a   1.000
_cell.length_b   1.000
_cell.length_c   1.000
_cell.angle_alpha   90.00
_cell.angle_beta   90.00
_cell.angle_gamma   90.00
#
_symmetry.space_group_name_H-M   'P 1'
#
loop_
_entity.id
_entity.type
_entity.pdbx_description
1 polymer ?
#
loop_
_entity_poly.entity_id
_entity_poly.type
_entity_poly.pdbx_seq_one_letter_code
_entity_poly.pdbx_strand_id
1 'polypeptide(L)'
;MFIIHFSGDFDGPVYAAKTPGQQGNIYAGPRKLLQWLEGQLGLSGYPANTDYLRIELYRQALERHLSESHDKKPFYEHSYRADRFAAATALLGWRDELLLAGWDFSAVQDLPPRLGDLSTVEQLFQVKLQDPSLFAQASGFADRFVRVLDALPGRKLPIQEIRFYEPLALQEPVIQRLANILRSDG
;
A
#
# COMPACT_ATOMS: atom_id res chain seq x y z
N MET A 1 -1.77 -27.11 1.44
CA MET A 1 -1.60 -26.03 2.44
C MET A 1 -0.17 -25.52 2.31
N PHE A 2 0.05 -24.23 2.51
CA PHE A 2 1.33 -23.56 2.22
C PHE A 2 2.01 -23.10 3.50
N ILE A 3 3.32 -23.30 3.58
CA ILE A 3 4.20 -22.69 4.59
C ILE A 3 4.83 -21.47 3.94
N ILE A 4 4.58 -20.29 4.50
CA ILE A 4 5.14 -19.04 3.99
C ILE A 4 6.33 -18.65 4.85
N HIS A 5 7.50 -18.55 4.24
CA HIS A 5 8.71 -18.01 4.82
C HIS A 5 8.81 -16.53 4.44
N PHE A 6 8.78 -15.64 5.43
CA PHE A 6 8.73 -14.21 5.23
C PHE A 6 9.95 -13.49 5.81
N SER A 7 10.54 -12.63 4.98
CA SER A 7 11.58 -11.64 5.30
C SER A 7 11.47 -10.50 4.29
N GLY A 8 11.78 -9.26 4.69
CA GLY A 8 11.83 -8.12 3.77
C GLY A 8 12.68 -8.37 2.52
N ASP A 9 13.75 -9.14 2.65
CA ASP A 9 14.72 -9.39 1.57
C ASP A 9 14.28 -10.51 0.61
N PHE A 10 13.25 -11.28 0.94
CA PHE A 10 12.86 -12.46 0.15
C PHE A 10 12.14 -12.14 -1.16
N ASP A 11 11.94 -10.87 -1.49
CA ASP A 11 11.59 -10.46 -2.85
C ASP A 11 12.77 -10.65 -3.83
N GLY A 12 14.01 -10.67 -3.34
CA GLY A 12 15.20 -11.00 -4.10
C GLY A 12 15.41 -12.52 -4.33
N PRO A 13 16.60 -12.91 -4.80
CA PRO A 13 17.02 -14.31 -4.85
C PRO A 13 17.09 -14.91 -3.44
N VAL A 14 16.47 -16.08 -3.25
CA VAL A 14 16.50 -16.81 -1.98
C VAL A 14 17.29 -18.10 -2.15
N TYR A 15 18.37 -18.25 -1.39
CA TYR A 15 19.19 -19.45 -1.39
C TYR A 15 18.76 -20.38 -0.25
N ALA A 16 17.73 -21.18 -0.50
CA ALA A 16 17.29 -22.21 0.43
C ALA A 16 18.04 -23.53 0.20
N ALA A 17 18.29 -24.29 1.25
CA ALA A 17 18.89 -25.61 1.15
C ALA A 17 17.99 -26.53 0.28
N LYS A 18 18.59 -27.23 -0.70
CA LYS A 18 17.86 -28.20 -1.53
C LYS A 18 17.36 -29.34 -0.64
N THR A 19 16.08 -29.31 -0.31
CA THR A 19 15.43 -30.36 0.47
C THR A 19 14.47 -31.13 -0.46
N PRO A 20 14.66 -32.44 -0.69
CA PRO A 20 13.75 -33.22 -1.53
C PRO A 20 12.31 -33.15 -1.00
N GLY A 21 11.34 -32.87 -1.86
CA GLY A 21 9.91 -32.95 -1.51
C GLY A 21 9.25 -31.71 -0.88
N GLN A 22 9.89 -30.53 -0.89
CA GLN A 22 9.25 -29.28 -0.41
C GLN A 22 8.23 -28.71 -1.40
N GLN A 23 7.13 -29.44 -1.65
CA GLN A 23 5.94 -28.81 -2.22
C GLN A 23 5.26 -27.93 -1.15
N GLY A 24 4.69 -26.80 -1.55
CA GLY A 24 3.93 -25.93 -0.64
C GLY A 24 4.76 -24.96 0.21
N ASN A 25 6.07 -24.81 -0.02
CA ASN A 25 6.87 -23.78 0.65
C ASN A 25 6.99 -22.54 -0.26
N ILE A 26 6.72 -21.36 0.31
CA ILE A 26 6.81 -20.09 -0.40
C ILE A 26 7.80 -19.21 0.35
N TYR A 27 8.80 -18.68 -0.35
CA TYR A 27 9.71 -17.67 0.20
C TYR A 27 9.34 -16.34 -0.43
N ALA A 28 8.87 -15.40 0.39
CA ALA A 28 8.28 -14.15 -0.09
C ALA A 28 8.72 -12.98 0.76
N GLY A 29 9.13 -11.89 0.10
CA GLY A 29 9.10 -10.56 0.68
C GLY A 29 7.74 -9.91 0.46
N PRO A 30 7.59 -8.61 0.77
CA PRO A 30 6.31 -7.91 0.71
C PRO A 30 5.63 -8.00 -0.66
N ARG A 31 6.37 -7.88 -1.77
CA ARG A 31 5.79 -7.89 -3.13
C ARG A 31 5.34 -9.27 -3.54
N LYS A 32 6.17 -10.30 -3.31
CA LYS A 32 5.80 -11.70 -3.60
C LYS A 32 4.63 -12.15 -2.73
N LEU A 33 4.59 -11.73 -1.47
CA LEU A 33 3.49 -12.03 -0.56
C LEU A 33 2.19 -11.41 -1.05
N LEU A 34 2.22 -10.12 -1.41
CA LEU A 34 1.07 -9.43 -2.00
C LEU A 34 0.54 -10.16 -3.24
N GLN A 35 1.42 -10.46 -4.20
CA GLN A 35 1.05 -11.17 -5.43
C GLN A 35 0.41 -12.54 -5.14
N TRP A 36 0.96 -13.27 -4.17
CA TRP A 36 0.41 -14.56 -3.78
C TRP A 36 -0.98 -14.42 -3.16
N LEU A 37 -1.16 -13.47 -2.23
CA LEU A 37 -2.45 -13.18 -1.59
C LEU A 37 -3.51 -12.75 -2.62
N GLU A 38 -3.14 -11.88 -3.56
CA GLU A 38 -4.03 -11.47 -4.65
C GLU A 38 -4.47 -12.66 -5.50
N GLY A 39 -3.54 -13.58 -5.79
CA GLY A 39 -3.85 -14.83 -6.51
C GLY A 39 -4.85 -15.69 -5.76
N GLN A 40 -4.69 -15.86 -4.45
CA GLN A 40 -5.63 -16.64 -3.63
C GLN A 40 -7.01 -15.97 -3.53
N LEU A 41 -7.07 -14.64 -3.58
CA LEU A 41 -8.29 -13.86 -3.41
C LEU A 41 -8.98 -13.49 -4.74
N GLY A 42 -8.41 -13.89 -5.89
CA GLY A 42 -8.92 -13.50 -7.21
C GLY A 42 -8.78 -12.00 -7.50
N LEU A 43 -7.80 -11.34 -6.87
CA LEU A 43 -7.52 -9.91 -6.99
C LEU A 43 -6.39 -9.60 -7.99
N SER A 44 -5.80 -10.63 -8.61
CA SER A 44 -4.76 -10.50 -9.63
C SER A 44 -5.20 -9.67 -10.83
N GLY A 45 -4.27 -8.98 -11.50
CA GLY A 45 -4.53 -8.38 -12.81
C GLY A 45 -3.97 -6.98 -13.04
N TYR A 46 -3.25 -6.40 -12.08
CA TYR A 46 -2.75 -5.03 -12.22
C TYR A 46 -1.27 -5.00 -12.61
N PRO A 47 -0.91 -4.28 -13.68
CA PRO A 47 0.47 -4.17 -14.12
C PRO A 47 1.29 -3.40 -13.07
N ALA A 48 2.43 -3.98 -12.68
CA ALA A 48 3.38 -3.34 -11.78
C ALA A 48 4.30 -2.39 -12.55
N ASN A 49 3.78 -1.31 -13.16
CA ASN A 49 4.65 -0.25 -13.71
C ASN A 49 3.91 1.04 -14.15
N THR A 50 3.17 1.67 -13.24
CA THR A 50 2.34 2.85 -13.55
C THR A 50 2.62 4.02 -12.62
N ASP A 51 3.79 4.03 -11.98
CA ASP A 51 4.18 5.06 -11.01
C ASP A 51 4.13 6.46 -11.63
N TYR A 52 4.52 6.60 -12.91
CA TYR A 52 4.41 7.89 -13.61
C TYR A 52 2.96 8.42 -13.64
N LEU A 53 1.99 7.52 -13.85
CA LEU A 53 0.57 7.88 -13.89
C LEU A 53 0.09 8.27 -12.49
N ARG A 54 0.49 7.50 -11.47
CA ARG A 54 0.16 7.80 -10.07
C ARG A 54 0.69 9.18 -9.66
N ILE A 55 1.96 9.46 -9.99
CA ILE A 55 2.60 10.75 -9.72
C ILE A 55 1.84 11.87 -10.41
N GLU A 56 1.47 11.73 -11.68
CA GLU A 56 0.74 12.77 -12.42
C GLU A 56 -0.67 12.99 -11.85
N LEU A 57 -1.41 11.92 -11.53
CA LEU A 57 -2.73 12.02 -10.93
C LEU A 57 -2.67 12.69 -9.54
N TYR A 58 -1.67 12.34 -8.73
CA TYR A 58 -1.45 12.94 -7.41
C TYR A 58 -1.02 14.41 -7.53
N ARG A 59 -0.15 14.75 -8.49
CA ARG A 59 0.23 16.13 -8.82
C ARG A 59 -0.99 16.99 -9.16
N GLN A 60 -1.92 16.47 -9.96
CA GLN A 60 -3.16 17.17 -10.27
C GLN A 60 -4.07 17.36 -9.05
N ALA A 61 -4.10 16.40 -8.11
CA ALA A 61 -4.83 16.55 -6.85
C ALA A 61 -4.21 17.67 -5.98
N LEU A 62 -2.87 17.72 -5.88
CA LEU A 62 -2.14 18.78 -5.18
C LEU A 62 -2.41 20.16 -5.77
N GLU A 63 -2.40 20.27 -7.11
CA GLU A 63 -2.69 21.50 -7.85
C GLU A 63 -4.10 22.00 -7.59
N ARG A 64 -5.08 21.08 -7.64
CA ARG A 64 -6.47 21.40 -7.36
C ARG A 64 -6.65 21.90 -5.94
N HIS A 65 -6.12 21.19 -4.94
CA HIS A 65 -6.19 21.63 -3.54
C HIS A 65 -5.56 23.03 -3.38
N LEU A 66 -4.36 23.26 -3.95
CA LEU A 66 -3.68 24.56 -3.88
C LEU A 66 -4.51 25.70 -4.49
N SER A 67 -5.27 25.42 -5.55
CA SER A 67 -6.17 26.40 -6.21
C SER A 67 -7.43 26.68 -5.39
N GLU A 68 -7.94 25.70 -4.63
CA GLU A 68 -9.12 25.82 -3.78
C GLU A 68 -8.76 26.48 -2.42
N SER A 69 -7.51 26.36 -1.97
CA SER A 69 -6.98 26.98 -0.75
C SER A 69 -6.67 28.48 -0.94
N HIS A 70 -7.65 29.34 -0.61
CA HIS A 70 -7.51 30.81 -0.73
C HIS A 70 -6.81 31.43 0.48
N ASP A 71 -7.41 31.32 1.67
CA ASP A 71 -6.95 32.04 2.87
C ASP A 71 -5.76 31.38 3.59
N LYS A 72 -5.72 30.05 3.58
CA LYS A 72 -4.66 29.26 4.23
C LYS A 72 -4.02 28.33 3.21
N LYS A 73 -2.77 28.61 2.87
CA LYS A 73 -2.01 27.79 1.92
C LYS A 73 -1.59 26.46 2.55
N PRO A 74 -1.61 25.36 1.78
CA PRO A 74 -1.20 24.05 2.28
C PRO A 74 0.30 24.01 2.54
N PHE A 75 0.75 23.15 3.45
CA PHE A 75 2.15 23.11 3.90
C PHE A 75 3.17 22.85 2.79
N TYR A 76 2.73 22.22 1.69
CA TYR A 76 3.61 21.82 0.58
C TYR A 76 3.72 22.87 -0.53
N GLU A 77 3.05 24.03 -0.42
CA GLU A 77 3.00 25.03 -1.51
C GLU A 77 4.40 25.39 -2.04
N HIS A 78 5.33 25.73 -1.15
CA HIS A 78 6.67 26.16 -1.56
C HIS A 78 7.42 25.06 -2.31
N SER A 79 7.38 23.82 -1.82
CA SER A 79 8.00 22.68 -2.50
C SER A 79 7.35 22.40 -3.86
N TYR A 80 6.02 22.50 -3.94
CA TYR A 80 5.28 22.29 -5.19
C TYR A 80 5.60 23.35 -6.25
N ARG A 81 5.75 24.62 -5.84
CA ARG A 81 6.17 25.70 -6.74
C ARG A 81 7.61 25.56 -7.21
N ALA A 82 8.49 25.01 -6.37
CA ALA A 82 9.89 24.76 -6.72
C ALA A 82 10.03 23.61 -7.73
N ASP A 83 9.38 22.48 -7.45
CA ASP A 83 9.30 21.33 -8.35
C ASP A 83 8.03 20.51 -8.10
N ARG A 84 7.06 20.65 -9.00
CA ARG A 84 5.76 19.98 -8.93
C ARG A 84 5.85 18.45 -8.98
N PHE A 85 6.81 17.90 -9.72
CA PHE A 85 6.94 16.45 -9.86
C PHE A 85 7.66 15.85 -8.65
N ALA A 86 8.76 16.47 -8.21
CA ALA A 86 9.46 16.03 -7.01
C ALA A 86 8.57 16.12 -5.76
N ALA A 87 7.80 17.20 -5.61
CA ALA A 87 6.84 17.34 -4.52
C ALA A 87 5.74 16.26 -4.57
N ALA A 88 5.17 16.00 -5.75
CA ALA A 88 4.16 14.96 -5.92
C ALA A 88 4.70 13.56 -5.61
N THR A 89 5.90 13.23 -6.07
CA THR A 89 6.55 11.94 -5.76
C THR A 89 6.77 11.75 -4.26
N ALA A 90 7.31 12.77 -3.57
CA ALA A 90 7.57 12.69 -2.13
C ALA A 90 6.26 12.53 -1.33
N LEU A 91 5.25 13.34 -1.64
CA LEU A 91 3.98 13.31 -0.92
C LEU A 91 3.16 12.05 -1.22
N LEU A 92 3.21 11.54 -2.45
CA LEU A 92 2.61 10.25 -2.79
C LEU A 92 3.28 9.09 -2.02
N GLY A 93 4.60 9.16 -1.83
CA GLY A 93 5.32 8.20 -0.98
C GLY A 93 4.86 8.24 0.47
N TRP A 94 4.73 9.44 1.06
CA TRP A 94 4.19 9.60 2.41
C TRP A 94 2.76 9.08 2.53
N ARG A 95 1.94 9.35 1.51
CA ARG A 95 0.58 8.83 1.42
C ARG A 95 0.58 7.30 1.46
N ASP A 96 1.44 6.66 0.66
CA ASP A 96 1.54 5.20 0.60
C ASP A 96 1.99 4.61 1.96
N GLU A 97 2.97 5.24 2.63
CA GLU A 97 3.41 4.83 3.97
C GLU A 97 2.29 4.92 5.02
N LEU A 98 1.56 6.04 5.03
CA LEU A 98 0.45 6.24 5.97
C LEU A 98 -0.71 5.26 5.72
N LEU A 99 -1.01 4.99 4.45
CA LEU A 99 -2.03 4.02 4.07
C LEU A 99 -1.65 2.60 4.54
N LEU A 100 -0.39 2.19 4.31
CA LEU A 100 0.14 0.91 4.77
C LEU A 100 0.13 0.81 6.30
N ALA A 101 0.38 1.92 7.01
CA ALA A 101 0.26 2.00 8.47
C ALA A 101 -1.19 1.93 8.99
N GLY A 102 -2.19 2.06 8.12
CA GLY A 102 -3.60 1.89 8.45
C GLY A 102 -4.37 3.17 8.67
N TRP A 103 -3.82 4.32 8.27
CA TRP A 103 -4.61 5.53 8.21
C TRP A 103 -5.53 5.52 6.98
N ASP A 104 -6.80 5.85 7.18
CA ASP A 104 -7.86 5.86 6.16
C ASP A 104 -8.10 7.26 5.58
N PHE A 105 -7.29 8.25 5.99
CA PHE A 105 -7.41 9.65 5.59
C PHE A 105 -8.76 10.30 5.95
N SER A 106 -9.54 9.69 6.84
CA SER A 106 -10.80 10.25 7.32
C SER A 106 -10.59 11.58 8.03
N ALA A 107 -11.50 12.53 7.77
CA ALA A 107 -11.46 13.84 8.40
C ALA A 107 -11.98 13.71 9.85
N VAL A 108 -11.06 13.51 10.79
CA VAL A 108 -11.34 13.53 12.23
C VAL A 108 -11.29 14.98 12.75
N GLN A 109 -12.12 15.28 13.75
CA GLN A 109 -12.06 16.56 14.44
C GLN A 109 -10.64 16.78 15.02
N ASP A 110 -10.12 18.00 14.90
CA ASP A 110 -8.81 18.42 15.42
C ASP A 110 -7.56 17.76 14.77
N LEU A 111 -7.65 17.34 13.51
CA LEU A 111 -6.48 16.91 12.75
C LEU A 111 -5.40 18.01 12.69
N PRO A 112 -4.12 17.67 12.95
CA PRO A 112 -3.00 18.57 12.71
C PRO A 112 -3.02 19.09 11.26
N PRO A 113 -2.68 20.38 11.02
CA PRO A 113 -2.85 21.01 9.71
C PRO A 113 -2.25 20.23 8.53
N ARG A 114 -1.06 19.63 8.70
CA ARG A 114 -0.42 18.84 7.64
C ARG A 114 -1.19 17.56 7.30
N LEU A 115 -1.76 16.89 8.31
CA LEU A 115 -2.59 15.71 8.06
C LEU A 115 -3.92 16.13 7.44
N GLY A 116 -4.48 17.27 7.84
CA GLY A 116 -5.65 17.86 7.16
C GLY A 116 -5.39 18.09 5.67
N ASP A 117 -4.26 18.70 5.31
CA ASP A 117 -3.88 18.91 3.91
C ASP A 117 -3.74 17.58 3.15
N LEU A 118 -3.11 16.56 3.75
CA LEU A 118 -2.97 15.23 3.14
C LEU A 118 -4.32 14.52 2.96
N SER A 119 -5.22 14.61 3.94
CA SER A 119 -6.59 14.08 3.85
C SER A 119 -7.37 14.72 2.71
N THR A 120 -7.31 16.05 2.57
CA THR A 120 -7.98 16.76 1.47
C THR A 120 -7.42 16.37 0.11
N VAL A 121 -6.09 16.24 -0.01
CA VAL A 121 -5.45 15.78 -1.26
C VAL A 121 -5.85 14.34 -1.60
N GLU A 122 -5.91 13.44 -0.61
CA GLU A 122 -6.34 12.05 -0.82
C GLU A 122 -7.78 11.99 -1.32
N GLN A 123 -8.70 12.80 -0.78
CA GLN A 123 -10.08 12.86 -1.27
C GLN A 123 -10.14 13.26 -2.76
N LEU A 124 -9.36 14.27 -3.16
CA LEU A 124 -9.27 14.70 -4.56
C LEU A 124 -8.62 13.64 -5.46
N PHE A 125 -7.64 12.91 -4.95
CA PHE A 125 -6.98 11.82 -5.65
C PHE A 125 -7.93 10.63 -5.85
N GLN A 126 -8.68 10.23 -4.83
CA GLN A 126 -9.65 9.14 -4.89
C GLN A 126 -10.80 9.42 -5.87
N VAL A 127 -11.26 10.67 -6.00
CA VAL A 127 -12.25 11.04 -7.03
C VAL A 127 -11.76 10.70 -8.44
N LYS A 128 -10.46 10.88 -8.72
CA LYS A 128 -9.87 10.51 -10.02
C LYS A 128 -9.80 9.00 -10.22
N LEU A 129 -9.65 8.24 -9.14
CA LEU A 129 -9.60 6.78 -9.14
C LEU A 129 -10.98 6.11 -9.21
N GLN A 130 -12.09 6.87 -9.24
CA GLN A 130 -13.42 6.29 -9.43
C GLN A 130 -13.63 5.73 -10.85
N ASP A 131 -12.85 6.18 -11.84
CA ASP A 131 -12.83 5.56 -13.16
C ASP A 131 -12.18 4.16 -13.06
N PRO A 132 -12.90 3.06 -13.37
CA PRO A 132 -12.37 1.70 -13.23
C PRO A 132 -11.11 1.44 -14.05
N SER A 133 -10.95 2.11 -15.19
CA SER A 133 -9.77 1.96 -16.04
C SER A 133 -8.54 2.63 -15.41
N LEU A 134 -8.71 3.82 -14.83
CA LEU A 134 -7.65 4.52 -14.11
C LEU A 134 -7.35 3.85 -12.78
N PHE A 135 -8.36 3.35 -12.07
CA PHE A 135 -8.18 2.60 -10.83
C PHE A 135 -7.24 1.42 -11.03
N ALA A 136 -7.50 0.61 -12.06
CA ALA A 136 -6.68 -0.54 -12.39
C ALA A 136 -5.23 -0.16 -12.70
N GLN A 137 -5.03 0.96 -13.39
CA GLN A 137 -3.71 1.41 -13.77
C GLN A 137 -2.99 2.10 -12.62
N ALA A 138 -3.64 2.92 -11.81
CA ALA A 138 -3.00 3.75 -10.80
C ALA A 138 -2.98 3.13 -9.39
N SER A 139 -3.50 1.90 -9.22
CA SER A 139 -3.38 1.15 -7.97
C SER A 139 -1.94 0.72 -7.70
N GLY A 140 -1.28 1.39 -6.75
CA GLY A 140 0.09 1.10 -6.34
C GLY A 140 0.18 -0.09 -5.39
N PHE A 141 1.40 -0.36 -4.90
CA PHE A 141 1.64 -1.39 -3.90
C PHE A 141 0.75 -1.20 -2.66
N ALA A 142 0.70 0.02 -2.12
CA ALA A 142 -0.09 0.34 -0.92
C ALA A 142 -1.59 0.10 -1.13
N ASP A 143 -2.15 0.61 -2.23
CA ASP A 143 -3.57 0.45 -2.59
C ASP A 143 -3.96 -1.02 -2.72
N ARG A 144 -3.13 -1.80 -3.43
CA ARG A 144 -3.34 -3.23 -3.65
C ARG A 144 -3.26 -4.02 -2.35
N PHE A 145 -2.31 -3.68 -1.47
CA PHE A 145 -2.17 -4.37 -0.19
C PHE A 145 -3.35 -4.08 0.73
N VAL A 146 -3.81 -2.82 0.82
CA VAL A 146 -5.03 -2.50 1.60
C VAL A 146 -6.23 -3.26 1.06
N ARG A 147 -6.40 -3.34 -0.27
CA ARG A 147 -7.49 -4.13 -0.86
C ARG A 147 -7.44 -5.62 -0.49
N VAL A 148 -6.23 -6.18 -0.37
CA VAL A 148 -6.05 -7.53 0.17
C VAL A 148 -6.50 -7.58 1.63
N LEU A 149 -6.02 -6.66 2.49
CA LEU A 149 -6.42 -6.61 3.90
C LEU A 149 -7.94 -6.50 4.08
N ASP A 150 -8.62 -5.71 3.25
CA ASP A 150 -10.08 -5.54 3.30
C ASP A 150 -10.83 -6.79 2.82
N ALA A 151 -10.24 -7.59 1.93
CA ALA A 151 -10.85 -8.79 1.38
C ALA A 151 -10.59 -10.06 2.21
N LEU A 152 -9.64 -10.02 3.14
CA LEU A 152 -9.24 -11.15 3.98
C LEU A 152 -10.29 -11.60 5.00
N PRO A 153 -11.02 -10.71 5.72
CA PRO A 153 -11.92 -11.10 6.79
C PRO A 153 -12.93 -12.17 6.35
N GLY A 154 -12.97 -13.28 7.09
CA GLY A 154 -13.87 -14.42 6.86
C GLY A 154 -13.46 -15.32 5.68
N ARG A 155 -12.29 -15.11 5.07
CA ARG A 155 -11.77 -15.98 3.99
C ARG A 155 -10.79 -17.00 4.54
N LYS A 156 -10.99 -18.26 4.18
CA LYS A 156 -10.03 -19.34 4.45
C LYS A 156 -8.99 -19.40 3.34
N LEU A 157 -7.78 -18.97 3.64
CA LEU A 157 -6.64 -19.15 2.75
C LEU A 157 -5.97 -20.51 3.01
N PRO A 158 -5.34 -21.14 2.01
CA PRO A 158 -4.65 -22.41 2.18
C PRO A 158 -3.30 -22.25 2.90
N ILE A 159 -3.21 -21.43 3.94
CA ILE A 159 -1.99 -21.18 4.74
C ILE A 159 -1.95 -22.16 5.90
N GLN A 160 -0.82 -22.85 6.06
CA GLN A 160 -0.55 -23.69 7.22
C GLN A 160 0.10 -22.87 8.33
N GLU A 161 1.15 -22.11 7.99
CA GLU A 161 1.83 -21.21 8.91
C GLU A 161 2.61 -20.14 8.14
N ILE A 162 2.90 -19.04 8.82
CA ILE A 162 3.82 -18.00 8.34
C ILE A 162 5.00 -17.94 9.30
N ARG A 163 6.21 -18.18 8.78
CA ARG A 163 7.48 -18.11 9.49
C ARG A 163 8.14 -16.77 9.21
N PHE A 164 8.16 -15.91 10.23
CA PHE A 164 8.86 -14.63 10.17
C PHE A 164 10.33 -14.83 10.56
N TYR A 165 11.25 -14.29 9.75
CA TYR A 165 12.69 -14.37 10.00
C TYR A 165 13.25 -13.18 10.81
N GLU A 166 12.39 -12.21 11.12
CA GLU A 166 12.66 -11.16 12.10
C GLU A 166 11.44 -11.04 13.04
N PRO A 167 11.60 -10.55 14.27
CA PRO A 167 10.50 -10.38 15.21
C PRO A 167 9.32 -9.61 14.59
N LEU A 168 8.09 -10.08 14.82
CA LEU A 168 6.88 -9.46 14.24
C LEU A 168 6.76 -7.97 14.60
N ALA A 169 7.21 -7.57 15.80
CA ALA A 169 7.19 -6.17 16.23
C ALA A 169 8.13 -5.25 15.44
N LEU A 170 9.12 -5.81 14.74
CA LEU A 170 10.06 -5.07 13.89
C LEU A 170 9.67 -5.10 12.41
N GLN A 171 8.64 -5.87 12.05
CA GLN A 171 8.14 -5.93 10.68
C GLN A 171 7.47 -4.62 10.28
N GLU A 172 7.36 -4.36 8.98
CA GLU A 172 6.61 -3.21 8.48
C GLU A 172 5.16 -3.21 9.00
N PRO A 173 4.56 -2.04 9.29
CA PRO A 173 3.22 -1.96 9.86
C PRO A 173 2.15 -2.76 9.11
N VAL A 174 2.20 -2.80 7.77
CA VAL A 174 1.26 -3.56 6.95
C VAL A 174 1.35 -5.07 7.17
N ILE A 175 2.55 -5.59 7.43
CA ILE A 175 2.78 -7.00 7.72
C ILE A 175 2.27 -7.36 9.11
N GLN A 176 2.45 -6.46 10.08
CA GLN A 176 1.85 -6.61 11.41
C GLN A 176 0.32 -6.65 11.33
N ARG A 177 -0.28 -5.75 10.54
CA ARG A 177 -1.74 -5.72 10.29
C ARG A 177 -2.23 -7.01 9.66
N LEU A 178 -1.55 -7.50 8.62
CA LEU A 178 -1.84 -8.78 7.97
C LEU A 178 -1.82 -9.93 8.98
N ALA A 179 -0.75 -10.04 9.78
CA ALA A 179 -0.61 -11.09 10.77
C ALA A 179 -1.74 -11.07 11.81
N ASN A 180 -2.18 -9.87 12.22
CA ASN A 180 -3.29 -9.71 13.16
C ASN A 180 -4.63 -10.19 12.57
N ILE A 181 -4.94 -9.84 11.31
CA ILE A 181 -6.16 -10.30 10.61
C ILE A 181 -6.15 -11.83 10.45
N LEU A 182 -5.01 -12.41 10.03
CA LEU A 182 -4.92 -13.87 9.87
C LEU A 182 -5.03 -14.64 11.19
N ARG A 183 -4.66 -14.02 12.32
CA ARG A 183 -4.82 -14.60 13.66
C ARG A 183 -6.24 -14.48 14.21
N SER A 184 -7.02 -13.48 13.81
CA SER A 184 -8.41 -13.34 14.27
C SER A 184 -9.36 -14.30 13.59
N ASP A 185 -9.02 -14.75 12.37
CA ASP A 185 -9.87 -15.59 11.52
C ASP A 185 -9.55 -17.10 11.64
N GLY A 186 -8.60 -17.47 12.52
CA GLY A 186 -8.07 -18.83 12.70
C GLY A 186 -8.16 -19.33 14.14
#